data_AF-D3E856-F1
#
_entry.id   AF-D3E856-F1
#
_cell.length_a   1.000
_cell.length_b   1.000
_cell.length_c   1.000
_cell.angle_alpha   90.00
_cell.angle_beta   90.00
_cell.angle_gamma   90.00
#
_symmetry.space_group_name_H-M   'P 1'
#
loop_
_entity.id
_entity.type
_entity.pdbx_description
1 polymer ?
#
loop_
_entity_poly.entity_id
_entity_poly.type
_entity_poly.pdbx_seq_one_letter_code
_entity_poly.pdbx_strand_id
1 'polypeptide(L)'
;MKRNRIWLWAGIGLSIVILYSFMQLSVHIGKPMSEEQKTAASYVKSLGYKIVSHSSKPITYTLEKSLLAPGNGAIPYIQTWSVQSQDPTNYYGKEIVTYRFKVSGHPLDRMYNTNTALFVMMSEGKVIGGTSFPDRNDLAGAPYSIDGKTLEEITGNSFGEWREQWAEKYGN
;
A
#
# COMPACT_ATOMS: atom_id res chain seq x y z
N MET A 1 -0.90 -27.28 -68.75
CA MET A 1 0.40 -27.15 -68.06
C MET A 1 0.48 -25.80 -67.35
N LYS A 2 0.60 -25.80 -66.01
CA LYS A 2 1.13 -24.73 -65.13
C LYS A 2 0.57 -23.29 -65.19
N ARG A 3 -0.73 -23.07 -65.00
CA ARG A 3 -1.25 -21.77 -64.50
C ARG A 3 -2.41 -22.07 -63.57
N ASN A 4 -2.14 -22.15 -62.26
CA ASN A 4 -3.13 -22.10 -61.17
C ASN A 4 -2.51 -22.30 -59.78
N ARG A 5 -1.21 -22.64 -59.69
CA ARG A 5 -0.54 -22.80 -58.39
C ARG A 5 0.03 -21.51 -57.79
N ILE A 6 0.02 -20.37 -58.49
CA ILE A 6 0.68 -19.13 -58.02
C ILE A 6 -0.24 -18.28 -57.13
N TRP A 7 -1.56 -18.29 -57.36
CA TRP A 7 -2.51 -17.52 -56.55
C TRP A 7 -2.85 -18.14 -55.19
N LEU A 8 -2.58 -19.45 -55.00
CA LEU A 8 -2.84 -20.13 -53.73
C LEU A 8 -1.81 -19.79 -52.64
N TRP A 9 -0.58 -19.39 -53.01
CA TRP A 9 0.48 -19.06 -52.04
C TRP A 9 0.48 -17.60 -51.60
N ALA A 10 -0.11 -16.69 -52.38
CA ALA A 10 -0.18 -15.26 -52.03
C ALA A 10 -1.21 -14.96 -50.91
N GLY A 11 -2.30 -15.74 -50.81
CA GLY A 11 -3.30 -15.58 -49.75
C GLY A 11 -2.90 -16.16 -48.39
N ILE A 12 -2.06 -17.21 -48.39
CA ILE A 12 -1.63 -17.90 -47.17
C ILE A 12 -0.53 -17.10 -46.45
N GLY A 13 0.37 -16.44 -47.21
CA GLY A 13 1.43 -15.60 -46.64
C GLY A 13 0.91 -14.35 -45.91
N LEU A 14 -0.15 -13.70 -46.42
CA LEU A 14 -0.71 -12.49 -45.81
C LEU A 14 -1.53 -12.79 -44.53
N SER A 15 -2.16 -13.97 -44.48
CA SER A 15 -2.97 -14.41 -43.34
C SER A 15 -2.13 -14.80 -42.11
N ILE A 16 -0.90 -15.27 -42.32
CA ILE A 16 0.03 -15.64 -41.23
C ILE A 16 0.65 -14.39 -40.56
N VAL A 17 0.86 -13.30 -41.31
CA VAL A 17 1.43 -12.05 -40.76
C VAL A 17 0.42 -11.33 -39.84
N ILE A 18 -0.89 -11.42 -40.15
CA ILE A 18 -1.95 -10.84 -39.31
C ILE A 18 -2.18 -11.68 -38.03
N LEU A 19 -1.99 -13.00 -38.09
CA LEU A 19 -2.07 -13.86 -36.90
C LEU A 19 -0.88 -13.65 -35.93
N TYR A 20 0.32 -13.36 -36.45
CA TYR A 20 1.49 -13.06 -35.63
C TYR A 20 1.44 -11.68 -34.95
N SER A 21 0.67 -10.73 -35.48
CA SER A 21 0.55 -9.39 -34.90
C SER A 21 -0.44 -9.32 -33.73
N PHE A 22 -1.32 -10.31 -33.57
CA PHE A 22 -2.23 -10.42 -32.41
C PHE A 22 -1.61 -11.11 -31.18
N MET A 23 -0.45 -11.74 -31.33
CA MET A 23 0.18 -12.53 -30.26
C MET A 23 1.13 -11.72 -29.35
N GLN A 24 1.16 -10.39 -29.52
CA GLN A 24 1.94 -9.45 -28.69
C GLN A 24 1.06 -8.65 -27.70
N LEU A 25 -0.17 -9.10 -27.43
CA LEU A 25 -0.88 -8.73 -26.21
C LEU A 25 -0.23 -9.48 -25.04
N SER A 26 0.97 -9.02 -24.68
CA SER A 26 1.58 -9.29 -23.38
C SER A 26 0.65 -8.66 -22.35
N VAL A 27 -0.34 -9.44 -21.89
CA VAL A 27 -1.06 -9.13 -20.67
C VAL A 27 0.03 -9.03 -19.61
N HIS A 28 0.37 -7.79 -19.21
CA HIS A 28 1.19 -7.52 -18.05
C HIS A 28 0.36 -7.95 -16.82
N ILE A 29 0.26 -9.27 -16.61
CA ILE A 29 -0.29 -9.84 -15.39
C ILE A 29 0.79 -9.55 -14.35
N GLY A 30 0.60 -8.45 -13.61
CA GLY A 30 1.39 -8.18 -12.42
C GLY A 30 1.39 -9.43 -11.53
N LYS A 31 2.50 -9.67 -10.84
CA LYS A 31 2.66 -10.85 -9.97
C LYS A 31 1.40 -11.00 -9.09
N PRO A 32 0.79 -12.20 -9.03
CA PRO A 32 -0.43 -12.39 -8.26
C PRO A 32 -0.19 -12.07 -6.78
N MET A 33 -1.19 -11.48 -6.15
CA MET A 33 -1.18 -11.16 -4.72
C MET A 33 -1.12 -12.43 -3.86
N SER A 34 -0.39 -12.40 -2.75
CA SER A 34 -0.48 -13.43 -1.70
C SER A 34 -1.86 -13.41 -1.04
N GLU A 35 -2.22 -14.46 -0.28
CA GLU A 35 -3.51 -14.50 0.45
C GLU A 35 -3.66 -13.33 1.44
N GLU A 36 -2.61 -13.04 2.22
CA GLU A 36 -2.61 -11.87 3.11
C GLU A 36 -2.74 -10.55 2.35
N GLN A 37 -2.08 -10.42 1.20
CA GLN A 37 -2.21 -9.22 0.38
C GLN A 37 -3.63 -9.07 -0.18
N LYS A 38 -4.32 -10.17 -0.50
CA LYS A 38 -5.74 -10.16 -0.88
C LYS A 38 -6.62 -9.73 0.28
N THR A 39 -6.32 -10.16 1.51
CA THR A 39 -7.00 -9.70 2.73
C THR A 39 -6.83 -8.19 2.89
N ALA A 40 -5.60 -7.68 2.81
CA ALA A 40 -5.32 -6.25 2.88
C ALA A 40 -6.00 -5.46 1.75
N ALA A 41 -6.00 -5.98 0.52
CA ALA A 41 -6.68 -5.36 -0.62
C ALA A 41 -8.20 -5.34 -0.45
N SER A 42 -8.79 -6.37 0.17
CA SER A 42 -10.22 -6.44 0.45
C SER A 42 -10.61 -5.40 1.50
N TYR A 43 -9.77 -5.21 2.53
CA TYR A 43 -9.96 -4.14 3.50
C TYR A 43 -9.95 -2.76 2.84
N VAL A 44 -8.96 -2.46 1.99
CA VAL A 44 -8.89 -1.18 1.24
C VAL A 44 -10.15 -0.94 0.43
N LYS A 45 -10.68 -1.96 -0.26
CA LYS A 45 -11.93 -1.86 -1.02
C LYS A 45 -13.14 -1.64 -0.12
N SER A 46 -13.18 -2.26 1.06
CA SER A 46 -14.28 -2.09 2.02
C SER A 46 -14.37 -0.67 2.59
N LEU A 47 -13.25 0.06 2.61
CA LEU A 47 -13.20 1.50 2.93
C LEU A 47 -13.73 2.39 1.80
N GLY A 48 -14.13 1.81 0.66
CA GLY A 48 -14.64 2.56 -0.51
C GLY A 48 -13.55 3.03 -1.47
N TYR A 49 -12.29 2.67 -1.26
CA TYR A 49 -11.19 3.09 -2.12
C TYR A 49 -11.00 2.18 -3.33
N LYS A 50 -10.63 2.77 -4.46
CA LYS A 50 -10.27 2.03 -5.67
C LYS A 50 -8.76 1.84 -5.73
N ILE A 51 -8.31 0.58 -5.77
CA ILE A 51 -6.89 0.25 -5.95
C ILE A 51 -6.48 0.51 -7.40
N VAL A 52 -5.49 1.37 -7.59
CA VAL A 52 -4.86 1.70 -8.89
C VAL A 52 -3.70 0.75 -9.15
N SER A 53 -2.85 0.53 -8.16
CA SER A 53 -1.74 -0.42 -8.22
C SER A 53 -1.32 -0.89 -6.82
N HIS A 54 -0.44 -1.88 -6.75
CA HIS A 54 0.07 -2.41 -5.49
C HIS A 54 1.56 -2.76 -5.61
N SER A 55 2.26 -2.77 -4.48
CA SER A 55 3.62 -3.32 -4.40
C SER A 55 3.59 -4.85 -4.47
N SER A 56 4.63 -5.47 -5.02
CA SER A 56 4.80 -6.93 -5.03
C SER A 56 5.50 -7.48 -3.78
N LYS A 57 6.16 -6.61 -3.00
CA LYS A 57 6.88 -6.98 -1.77
C LYS A 57 6.27 -6.24 -0.57
N PRO A 58 5.94 -6.95 0.52
CA PRO A 58 5.59 -6.31 1.77
C PRO A 58 6.84 -5.74 2.45
N ILE A 59 6.62 -4.81 3.38
CA ILE A 59 7.61 -4.35 4.35
C ILE A 59 7.33 -5.09 5.65
N THR A 60 8.32 -5.72 6.26
CA THR A 60 8.15 -6.50 7.48
C THR A 60 9.08 -6.02 8.60
N TYR A 61 8.60 -6.09 9.83
CA TYR A 61 9.42 -5.88 11.04
C TYR A 61 8.76 -6.58 12.24
N THR A 62 9.55 -6.92 13.26
CA THR A 62 9.01 -7.34 14.57
C THR A 62 8.83 -6.11 15.44
N LEU A 63 7.64 -5.93 16.02
CA LEU A 63 7.40 -4.79 16.91
C LEU A 63 8.04 -5.05 18.27
N GLU A 64 9.24 -4.51 18.45
CA GLU A 64 9.90 -4.44 19.75
C GLU A 64 9.50 -3.15 20.49
N LYS A 65 9.42 -3.22 21.82
CA LYS A 65 9.13 -2.06 22.66
C LYS A 65 10.07 -0.88 22.38
N SER A 66 11.34 -1.18 22.11
CA SER A 66 12.34 -0.16 21.79
C SER A 66 11.93 0.67 20.57
N LEU A 67 11.25 0.13 19.55
CA LEU A 67 10.83 0.89 18.37
C LEU A 67 9.84 2.02 18.68
N LEU A 68 9.24 2.05 19.87
CA LEU A 68 8.29 3.07 20.30
C LEU A 68 8.90 4.04 21.31
N ALA A 69 10.10 3.77 21.82
CA ALA A 69 10.77 4.63 22.79
C ALA A 69 11.26 5.93 22.13
N PRO A 70 10.90 7.12 22.66
CA PRO A 70 11.42 8.38 22.15
C PRO A 70 12.96 8.45 22.21
N GLY A 71 13.57 9.14 21.23
CA GLY A 71 15.00 9.48 21.27
C GLY A 71 15.97 8.39 20.78
N ASN A 72 15.48 7.22 20.37
CA ASN A 72 16.34 6.14 19.85
C ASN A 72 16.50 6.11 18.31
N GLY A 73 15.99 7.13 17.60
CA GLY A 73 16.00 7.19 16.14
C GLY A 73 14.89 6.39 15.43
N ALA A 74 13.98 5.74 16.16
CA ALA A 74 12.86 4.98 15.61
C ALA A 74 11.61 5.83 15.27
N ILE A 75 11.81 7.10 14.90
CA ILE A 75 10.72 8.07 14.62
C ILE A 75 9.68 7.52 13.63
N PRO A 76 10.04 6.83 12.52
CA PRO A 76 9.04 6.32 11.59
C PRO A 76 8.05 5.33 12.22
N TYR A 77 8.51 4.52 13.19
CA TYR A 77 7.64 3.57 13.89
C TYR A 77 6.72 4.29 14.86
N ILE A 78 7.26 5.21 15.66
CA ILE A 78 6.47 6.06 16.56
C ILE A 78 5.36 6.77 15.78
N GLN A 79 5.71 7.43 14.67
CA GLN A 79 4.77 8.13 13.81
C GLN A 79 3.73 7.20 13.13
N THR A 80 4.13 5.99 12.76
CA THR A 80 3.20 4.99 12.20
C THR A 80 2.18 4.56 13.24
N TRP A 81 2.64 4.25 14.46
CA TRP A 81 1.78 3.77 15.55
C TRP A 81 0.96 4.89 16.20
N SER A 82 1.38 6.14 16.10
CA SER A 82 0.67 7.27 16.69
C SER A 82 -0.67 7.58 16.05
N VAL A 83 -0.91 7.07 14.83
CA VAL A 83 -2.17 7.25 14.08
C VAL A 83 -2.99 5.97 13.98
N GLN A 84 -2.71 4.98 14.85
CA GLN A 84 -3.48 3.74 14.93
C GLN A 84 -4.50 3.83 16.07
N SER A 85 -5.66 3.21 15.87
CA SER A 85 -6.67 3.06 16.94
C SER A 85 -6.34 1.93 17.92
N GLN A 86 -5.48 0.99 17.52
CA GLN A 86 -5.07 -0.14 18.33
C GLN A 86 -3.85 0.21 19.19
N ASP A 87 -3.82 -0.29 20.42
CA ASP A 87 -2.66 -0.15 21.30
C ASP A 87 -1.49 -1.02 20.80
N PRO A 88 -0.31 -0.46 20.51
CA PRO A 88 0.84 -1.22 20.02
C PRO A 88 1.34 -2.29 21.00
N THR A 89 1.09 -2.16 22.31
CA THR A 89 1.51 -3.16 23.30
C THR A 89 0.94 -4.55 23.05
N ASN A 90 -0.23 -4.63 22.40
CA ASN A 90 -0.87 -5.88 22.01
C ASN A 90 -0.10 -6.66 20.92
N TYR A 91 0.91 -6.03 20.31
CA TYR A 91 1.66 -6.57 19.19
C TYR A 91 3.16 -6.71 19.49
N TYR A 92 3.59 -6.54 20.74
CA TYR A 92 4.99 -6.74 21.10
C TYR A 92 5.48 -8.16 20.78
N GLY A 93 6.68 -8.24 20.18
CA GLY A 93 7.28 -9.48 19.73
C GLY A 93 6.59 -10.12 18.52
N LYS A 94 5.52 -9.50 17.99
CA LYS A 94 4.82 -9.99 16.80
C LYS A 94 5.40 -9.38 15.53
N GLU A 95 5.34 -10.15 14.45
CA GLU A 95 5.63 -9.65 13.12
C GLU A 95 4.50 -8.72 12.65
N ILE A 96 4.90 -7.58 12.11
CA ILE A 96 4.06 -6.63 11.41
C ILE A 96 4.42 -6.68 9.93
N VAL A 97 3.43 -7.02 9.10
CA VAL A 97 3.56 -7.10 7.65
C VAL A 97 2.78 -5.95 7.04
N THR A 98 3.43 -5.11 6.26
CA THR A 98 2.82 -3.91 5.66
C THR A 98 2.73 -4.05 4.14
N TYR A 99 1.52 -3.93 3.60
CA TYR A 99 1.25 -3.97 2.17
C TYR A 99 0.97 -2.57 1.63
N ARG A 100 1.69 -2.17 0.58
CA ARG A 100 1.52 -0.86 -0.07
C ARG A 100 0.54 -0.94 -1.25
N PHE A 101 -0.43 -0.04 -1.27
CA PHE A 101 -1.37 0.17 -2.37
C PHE A 101 -1.34 1.63 -2.81
N LYS A 102 -1.44 1.88 -4.12
CA LYS A 102 -1.82 3.20 -4.64
C LYS A 102 -3.32 3.18 -4.87
N VAL A 103 -4.04 4.16 -4.32
CA VAL A 103 -5.50 4.22 -4.39
C VAL A 103 -6.00 5.54 -4.95
N SER A 104 -7.26 5.54 -5.37
CA SER A 104 -8.05 6.73 -5.65
C SER A 104 -9.36 6.73 -4.85
N GLY A 105 -9.90 7.91 -4.57
CA GLY A 105 -11.09 8.11 -3.75
C GLY A 105 -10.78 8.33 -2.26
N HIS A 106 -9.52 8.60 -1.92
CA HIS A 106 -9.09 8.86 -0.54
C HIS A 106 -9.19 10.37 -0.22
N PRO A 107 -9.45 10.78 1.04
CA PRO A 107 -9.54 12.21 1.41
C PRO A 107 -8.31 13.04 0.99
N LEU A 108 -7.12 12.46 1.10
CA LEU A 108 -5.87 13.13 0.71
C LEU A 108 -5.76 13.39 -0.80
N ASP A 109 -6.51 12.67 -1.64
CA ASP A 109 -6.43 12.85 -3.09
C ASP A 109 -6.84 14.28 -3.48
N ARG A 110 -7.94 14.76 -2.89
CA ARG A 110 -8.44 16.12 -3.11
C ARG A 110 -7.56 17.16 -2.43
N MET A 111 -7.07 16.86 -1.23
CA MET A 111 -6.25 17.79 -0.44
C MET A 111 -4.92 18.11 -1.14
N TYR A 112 -4.30 17.11 -1.78
CA TYR A 112 -2.98 17.23 -2.37
C TYR A 112 -2.95 17.18 -3.91
N ASN A 113 -4.12 17.05 -4.53
CA ASN A 113 -4.30 16.92 -5.97
C ASN A 113 -3.43 15.79 -6.58
N THR A 114 -3.47 14.61 -5.96
CA THR A 114 -2.73 13.41 -6.39
C THR A 114 -3.51 12.14 -5.97
N ASN A 115 -2.99 10.95 -6.24
CA ASN A 115 -3.44 9.71 -5.60
C ASN A 115 -2.87 9.58 -4.18
N THR A 116 -3.36 8.59 -3.44
CA THR A 116 -2.85 8.26 -2.11
C THR A 116 -2.11 6.93 -2.13
N ALA A 117 -0.95 6.88 -1.46
CA ALA A 117 -0.28 5.65 -1.08
C ALA A 117 -0.81 5.19 0.30
N LEU A 118 -1.45 4.03 0.34
CA LEU A 118 -1.86 3.35 1.57
C LEU A 118 -0.85 2.28 1.95
N PHE A 119 -0.60 2.18 3.25
CA PHE A 119 0.24 1.15 3.87
C PHE A 119 -0.62 0.40 4.88
N VAL A 120 -1.16 -0.74 4.48
CA VAL A 120 -2.05 -1.56 5.34
C VAL A 120 -1.17 -2.43 6.22
N MET A 121 -1.31 -2.27 7.54
CA MET A 121 -0.59 -3.05 8.54
C MET A 121 -1.37 -4.32 8.88
N MET A 122 -0.65 -5.44 8.86
CA MET A 122 -1.16 -6.76 9.19
C MET A 122 -0.33 -7.36 10.33
N SER A 123 -0.97 -8.15 11.19
CA SER A 123 -0.28 -9.04 12.13
C SER A 123 -1.12 -10.30 12.32
N GLU A 124 -0.48 -11.47 12.35
CA GLU A 124 -1.14 -12.78 12.50
C GLU A 124 -2.28 -12.98 11.47
N GLY A 125 -2.06 -12.55 10.22
CA GLY A 125 -3.02 -12.66 9.12
C GLY A 125 -4.22 -11.70 9.18
N LYS A 126 -4.27 -10.78 10.14
CA LYS A 126 -5.37 -9.81 10.32
C LYS A 126 -4.91 -8.39 10.07
N VAL A 127 -5.81 -7.56 9.54
CA VAL A 127 -5.59 -6.11 9.46
C VAL A 127 -5.63 -5.51 10.86
N ILE A 128 -4.62 -4.73 11.19
CA ILE A 128 -4.48 -4.08 12.50
C ILE A 128 -4.47 -2.55 12.40
N GLY A 129 -4.50 -2.02 11.18
CA GLY A 129 -4.50 -0.59 10.91
C GLY A 129 -3.74 -0.25 9.64
N GLY A 130 -3.18 0.95 9.59
CA GLY A 130 -2.35 1.41 8.50
C GLY A 130 -2.22 2.91 8.43
N THR A 131 -1.44 3.36 7.45
CA THR A 131 -1.17 4.78 7.21
C THR A 131 -1.46 5.18 5.78
N SER A 132 -1.56 6.49 5.55
CA SER A 132 -1.73 7.06 4.24
C SER A 132 -0.78 8.24 4.01
N PHE A 133 -0.33 8.38 2.77
CA PHE A 133 0.50 9.49 2.30
C PHE A 133 0.02 9.94 0.92
N PRO A 134 0.09 11.25 0.60
CA PRO A 134 -0.05 11.68 -0.78
C PRO A 134 1.04 11.03 -1.65
N ASP A 135 0.69 10.52 -2.83
CA ASP A 135 1.64 9.90 -3.76
C ASP A 135 2.42 10.99 -4.51
N ARG A 136 3.32 11.66 -3.77
CA ARG A 136 4.14 12.80 -4.17
C ARG A 136 5.51 12.71 -3.50
N ASN A 137 6.56 13.02 -4.25
CA ASN A 137 7.94 12.92 -3.77
C ASN A 137 8.50 14.24 -3.24
N ASP A 138 7.75 15.34 -3.40
CA ASP A 138 8.13 16.70 -2.96
C ASP A 138 7.58 17.05 -1.57
N LEU A 139 6.92 16.09 -0.90
CA LEU A 139 6.36 16.24 0.43
C LEU A 139 7.14 15.40 1.43
N ALA A 140 7.40 15.97 2.60
CA ALA A 140 7.99 15.29 3.75
C ALA A 140 7.12 15.56 4.98
N GLY A 141 6.91 14.55 5.81
CA GLY A 141 6.06 14.69 7.00
C GLY A 141 5.70 13.35 7.63
N ALA A 142 4.93 13.44 8.72
CA ALA A 142 4.35 12.29 9.38
C ALA A 142 3.21 11.67 8.52
N PRO A 143 2.94 10.36 8.67
CA PRO A 143 1.79 9.71 8.06
C PRO A 143 0.48 10.28 8.58
N TYR A 144 -0.54 10.24 7.72
CA TYR A 144 -1.93 10.23 8.15
C TYR A 144 -2.36 8.81 8.51
N SER A 145 -3.46 8.65 9.25
CA SER A 145 -4.13 7.35 9.39
C SER A 145 -4.62 6.81 8.04
N ILE A 146 -5.09 5.57 8.04
CA ILE A 146 -5.65 4.92 6.86
C ILE A 146 -6.91 5.58 6.27
N ASP A 147 -7.58 6.44 7.06
CA ASP A 147 -8.73 7.26 6.66
C ASP A 147 -8.37 8.75 6.47
N GLY A 148 -7.08 9.08 6.49
CA GLY A 148 -6.59 10.43 6.17
C GLY A 148 -6.65 11.43 7.32
N LYS A 149 -6.74 10.97 8.57
CA LYS A 149 -6.74 11.83 9.76
C LYS A 149 -5.35 12.06 10.31
N THR A 150 -5.15 13.22 10.92
CA THR A 150 -3.94 13.52 11.69
C THR A 150 -3.99 12.88 13.07
N LEU A 151 -2.85 12.88 13.74
CA LEU A 151 -2.72 12.47 15.13
C LEU A 151 -3.69 13.21 16.06
N GLU A 152 -3.81 14.53 15.89
CA GLU A 152 -4.66 15.40 16.69
C GLU A 152 -6.15 15.08 16.45
N GLU A 153 -6.54 14.80 15.20
CA GLU A 153 -7.92 14.39 14.89
C GLU A 153 -8.30 13.03 15.48
N ILE A 154 -7.32 12.14 15.66
CA ILE A 154 -7.53 10.79 16.22
C ILE A 154 -7.57 10.83 17.75
N THR A 155 -6.65 11.57 18.36
CA THR A 155 -6.45 11.57 19.81
C THR A 155 -7.21 12.68 20.53
N GLY A 156 -7.55 13.76 19.83
CA GLY A 156 -8.08 14.99 20.43
C GLY A 156 -7.03 15.82 21.17
N ASN A 157 -5.77 15.36 21.23
CA ASN A 157 -4.69 16.03 21.93
C ASN A 157 -3.83 16.83 20.94
N SER A 158 -3.18 17.89 21.40
CA SER A 158 -2.11 18.51 20.64
C SER A 158 -0.92 17.56 20.51
N PHE A 159 -0.08 17.76 19.48
CA PHE A 159 1.15 16.99 19.32
C PHE A 159 2.05 17.02 20.57
N GLY A 160 2.12 18.17 21.26
CA GLY A 160 2.93 18.31 22.48
C GLY A 160 2.44 17.41 23.61
N GLU A 161 1.14 17.48 23.93
CA GLU A 161 0.50 16.66 24.96
C GLU A 161 0.59 15.17 24.62
N TRP A 162 0.31 14.81 23.37
CA TRP A 162 0.44 13.42 22.92
C TRP A 162 1.88 12.92 23.08
N ARG A 163 2.88 13.74 22.74
CA ARG A 163 4.29 13.34 22.84
C ARG A 163 4.70 13.08 24.29
N GLU A 164 4.22 13.89 25.23
CA GLU A 164 4.45 13.70 26.66
C GLU A 164 3.82 12.38 27.16
N GLN A 165 2.55 12.15 26.81
CA GLN A 165 1.85 10.90 27.15
C GLN A 165 2.52 9.66 26.53
N TRP A 166 2.97 9.79 25.28
CA TRP A 166 3.69 8.72 24.59
C TRP A 166 5.02 8.41 25.27
N ALA A 167 5.77 9.43 25.67
CA ALA A 167 7.03 9.28 26.38
C ALA A 167 6.83 8.64 27.77
N GLU A 168 5.78 9.02 28.49
CA GLU A 168 5.43 8.39 29.77
C GLU A 168 5.13 6.90 29.59
N LYS A 169 4.38 6.55 28.55
CA LYS A 169 3.94 5.18 28.30
C LYS A 169 5.04 4.27 27.75
N TYR A 170 5.89 4.78 26.87
CA TYR A 170 6.84 3.97 26.08
C TYR A 170 8.32 4.33 26.30
N GLY A 171 8.63 5.36 27.06
CA GLY A 171 10.01 5.87 27.25
C GLY A 171 10.86 5.13 28.28
N ASN A 172 10.27 4.21 29.06
CA ASN A 172 10.98 3.40 30.07
C ASN A 172 11.16 1.96 29.60
#